data_AF-A0A1F6PNC8-F1
#
_entry.id   AF-A0A1F6PNC8-F1
#
_cell.length_a   1.000
_cell.length_b   1.000
_cell.length_c   1.000
_cell.angle_alpha   90.00
_cell.angle_beta   90.00
_cell.angle_gamma   90.00
#
_symmetry.space_group_name_H-M   'P 1'
#
loop_
_entity.id
_entity.type
_entity.pdbx_description
1 polymer ?
#
loop_
_entity_poly.entity_id
_entity_poly.type
_entity_poly.pdbx_seq_one_letter_code
_entity_poly.pdbx_strand_id
1 'polypeptide(L)'
;MACVTKCSESQIYIGTKAGGHLRHSLQSAKHTIKIVSPYINQKFLEELLIQATNGLNVILITSEDLYRQYLSQPYNRDIFTILIEQQRHIDQEAQQMAKDGILYHTKIVKFLAVLMLTSLLCYPVIPKPLGLLPFFILALLLVIFFKKIKHYKQMPIYSYTYKSPIKIKIIRDEQTYCKLMHSKIYVIDDIIAYIGSVNFTYRAFEQNYETIVKIIDNSAITDISSEVDRLYNETQFKYIDISVIGRSLYPEPAY
;
A
#
# COMPACT_ATOMS: atom_id res chain seq x y z
N MET A 1 -11.46 -10.98 -25.56
CA MET A 1 -12.82 -11.08 -26.12
C MET A 1 -13.55 -9.79 -25.74
N ALA A 2 -14.31 -9.17 -26.64
CA ALA A 2 -15.04 -7.93 -26.31
C ALA A 2 -16.28 -8.26 -25.47
N CYS A 3 -16.55 -7.48 -24.42
CA CYS A 3 -17.84 -7.54 -23.72
C CYS A 3 -18.92 -6.94 -24.63
N VAL A 4 -19.98 -7.70 -24.89
CA VAL A 4 -21.11 -7.28 -25.73
C VAL A 4 -22.37 -7.43 -24.91
N THR A 5 -23.09 -6.33 -24.73
CA THR A 5 -24.36 -6.31 -24.01
C THR A 5 -25.42 -5.52 -24.78
N LYS A 6 -26.69 -5.86 -24.57
CA LYS A 6 -27.84 -5.13 -25.12
C LYS A 6 -28.36 -4.19 -24.04
N CYS A 7 -28.71 -2.97 -24.43
CA CYS A 7 -29.28 -1.98 -23.52
C CYS A 7 -30.59 -1.48 -24.10
N SER A 8 -31.67 -1.57 -23.33
CA SER A 8 -32.98 -1.07 -23.72
C SER A 8 -33.29 0.33 -23.17
N GLU A 9 -32.68 0.69 -22.04
CA GLU A 9 -32.91 1.97 -21.34
C GLU A 9 -31.60 2.74 -21.10
N SER A 10 -31.47 3.87 -21.81
CA SER A 10 -30.33 4.78 -21.64
C SER A 10 -30.71 6.24 -21.87
N GLN A 11 -29.89 7.14 -21.32
CA GLN A 11 -29.98 8.59 -21.50
C GLN A 11 -28.63 9.10 -21.98
N ILE A 12 -28.62 9.91 -23.03
CA ILE A 12 -27.41 10.47 -23.61
C ILE A 12 -27.32 11.94 -23.22
N TYR A 13 -26.18 12.34 -22.66
CA TYR A 13 -25.85 13.72 -22.34
C TYR A 13 -24.68 14.17 -23.20
N ILE A 14 -24.86 15.29 -23.91
CA ILE A 14 -23.86 15.86 -24.82
C ILE A 14 -23.70 17.34 -24.48
N GLY A 15 -22.46 17.78 -24.30
CA GLY A 15 -22.12 19.18 -24.14
C GLY A 15 -21.23 19.46 -22.93
N THR A 16 -21.16 20.73 -22.57
CA THR A 16 -20.51 21.13 -21.32
C THR A 16 -21.35 20.69 -20.13
N LYS A 17 -20.71 20.37 -19.01
CA LYS A 17 -21.35 19.85 -17.79
C LYS A 17 -22.05 18.49 -17.94
N ALA A 18 -21.84 17.76 -19.04
CA ALA A 18 -22.43 16.44 -19.23
C ALA A 18 -22.04 15.46 -18.10
N GLY A 19 -20.85 15.60 -17.51
CA GLY A 19 -20.41 14.81 -16.36
C GLY A 19 -21.06 15.19 -15.02
N GLY A 20 -21.83 16.28 -14.94
CA GLY A 20 -22.52 16.70 -13.71
C GLY A 20 -23.52 15.65 -13.20
N HIS A 21 -24.22 14.96 -14.11
CA HIS A 21 -25.14 13.87 -13.73
C HIS A 21 -24.42 12.66 -13.12
N LEU A 22 -23.22 12.34 -13.63
CA LEU A 22 -22.36 11.33 -13.04
C LEU A 22 -21.93 11.76 -11.63
N ARG A 23 -21.52 13.03 -11.45
CA ARG A 23 -21.15 13.56 -10.13
C ARG A 23 -22.25 13.37 -9.09
N HIS A 24 -23.49 13.73 -9.44
CA HIS A 24 -24.62 13.58 -8.54
C HIS A 24 -24.83 12.12 -8.13
N SER A 25 -24.74 11.20 -9.10
CA SER A 25 -24.90 9.76 -8.84
C SER A 25 -23.79 9.22 -7.92
N LEU A 26 -22.54 9.62 -8.13
CA LEU A 26 -21.41 9.26 -7.26
C LEU A 26 -21.60 9.77 -5.83
N GLN A 27 -22.11 10.98 -5.65
CA GLN A 27 -22.39 11.55 -4.33
C GLN A 27 -23.56 10.87 -3.61
N SER A 28 -24.53 10.36 -4.37
CA SER A 28 -25.70 9.66 -3.82
C SER A 28 -25.47 8.18 -3.51
N ALA A 29 -24.36 7.59 -3.96
CA ALA A 29 -24.06 6.17 -3.83
C ALA A 29 -24.17 5.66 -2.38
N LYS A 30 -24.61 4.42 -2.21
CA LYS A 30 -24.91 3.82 -0.89
C LYS A 30 -24.11 2.56 -0.59
N HIS A 31 -23.69 1.81 -1.60
CA HIS A 31 -23.13 0.47 -1.44
C HIS A 31 -21.79 0.33 -2.16
N THR A 32 -21.75 0.66 -3.45
CA THR A 32 -20.59 0.37 -4.29
C THR A 32 -20.34 1.45 -5.32
N ILE A 33 -19.08 1.78 -5.54
CA ILE A 33 -18.64 2.62 -6.64
C ILE A 33 -17.51 1.89 -7.36
N LYS A 34 -17.68 1.63 -8.66
CA LYS A 34 -16.62 1.07 -9.51
C LYS A 34 -16.26 2.06 -10.60
N ILE A 35 -14.99 2.42 -10.70
CA ILE A 35 -14.50 3.46 -11.61
C ILE A 35 -13.36 2.90 -12.43
N VAL A 36 -13.45 3.09 -13.74
CA VAL A 36 -12.36 2.92 -14.69
C VAL A 36 -12.16 4.26 -15.36
N SER A 37 -11.03 4.92 -15.12
CA SER A 37 -10.69 6.18 -15.80
C SER A 37 -9.18 6.37 -15.83
N PRO A 38 -8.57 6.67 -17.01
CA PRO A 38 -7.13 6.88 -17.10
C PRO A 38 -6.69 8.08 -16.27
N TYR A 39 -7.49 9.15 -16.27
CA TYR A 39 -7.17 10.36 -15.54
C TYR A 39 -8.13 10.55 -14.36
N ILE A 40 -7.56 10.91 -13.22
CA ILE A 40 -8.27 11.24 -11.99
C ILE A 40 -7.78 12.58 -11.47
N ASN A 41 -8.71 13.38 -10.96
CA ASN A 41 -8.40 14.59 -10.20
C ASN A 41 -8.30 14.29 -8.70
N GLN A 42 -7.35 14.92 -8.01
CA GLN A 42 -7.09 14.68 -6.59
C GLN A 42 -8.30 14.91 -5.69
N LYS A 43 -9.06 16.00 -5.88
CA LYS A 43 -10.23 16.30 -5.04
C LYS A 43 -11.29 15.18 -5.13
N PHE A 44 -11.44 14.58 -6.30
CA PHE A 44 -12.36 13.48 -6.48
C PHE A 44 -11.85 12.18 -5.83
N LEU A 45 -10.54 11.95 -5.83
CA LEU A 45 -9.94 10.85 -5.08
C LEU A 45 -10.16 11.01 -3.56
N GLU A 46 -10.04 12.25 -3.05
CA GLU A 46 -10.36 12.58 -1.65
C GLU A 46 -11.83 12.29 -1.31
N GLU A 47 -12.77 12.71 -2.17
CA GLU A 47 -14.20 12.42 -2.02
C GLU A 47 -14.46 10.90 -1.97
N LEU A 48 -13.83 10.11 -2.86
CA LEU A 48 -13.94 8.65 -2.85
C LEU A 48 -13.34 8.00 -1.60
N LEU A 49 -12.23 8.54 -1.09
CA LEU A 49 -11.58 8.03 0.12
C LEU A 49 -12.51 8.20 1.33
N ILE A 50 -13.11 9.37 1.48
CA ILE A 50 -14.08 9.65 2.54
C ILE A 50 -15.25 8.67 2.43
N GLN A 51 -15.80 8.48 1.23
CA GLN A 51 -16.87 7.52 0.98
C GLN A 51 -16.47 6.08 1.35
N ALA A 52 -15.26 5.65 0.96
CA ALA A 52 -14.75 4.32 1.27
C ALA A 52 -14.57 4.11 2.78
N THR A 53 -14.03 5.12 3.49
CA THR A 53 -13.92 5.06 4.96
C THR A 53 -15.27 5.04 5.67
N ASN A 54 -16.32 5.56 5.04
CA ASN A 54 -17.70 5.50 5.53
C ASN A 54 -18.43 4.21 5.14
N GLY A 55 -17.73 3.20 4.63
CA GLY A 55 -18.25 1.86 4.38
C GLY A 55 -18.68 1.57 2.94
N LEU A 56 -18.53 2.51 2.00
CA LEU A 56 -18.76 2.20 0.58
C LEU A 56 -17.63 1.32 0.05
N ASN A 57 -17.98 0.29 -0.72
CA ASN A 57 -16.99 -0.53 -1.42
C ASN A 57 -16.59 0.17 -2.72
N VAL A 58 -15.40 0.76 -2.74
CA VAL A 58 -14.88 1.50 -3.90
C VAL A 58 -13.82 0.68 -4.63
N ILE A 59 -14.01 0.49 -5.95
CA ILE A 59 -13.02 -0.07 -6.88
C ILE A 59 -12.58 1.04 -7.83
N LEU A 60 -11.27 1.25 -7.95
CA LEU A 60 -10.70 2.26 -8.83
C LEU A 60 -9.61 1.65 -9.71
N ILE A 61 -9.83 1.65 -11.02
CA ILE A 61 -8.84 1.27 -12.03
C ILE A 61 -8.42 2.54 -12.78
N THR A 62 -7.12 2.85 -12.77
CA THR A 62 -6.59 4.08 -13.36
C THR A 62 -5.21 3.86 -14.00
N SER A 63 -4.65 4.90 -14.64
CA SER A 63 -3.34 4.81 -15.29
C SER A 63 -2.20 5.23 -14.36
N GLU A 64 -0.98 4.91 -14.79
CA GLU A 64 0.26 5.37 -14.17
C GLU A 64 0.37 6.89 -14.06
N ASP A 65 -0.43 7.69 -14.78
CA ASP A 65 -0.44 9.14 -14.64
C ASP A 65 -0.74 9.57 -13.20
N LEU A 66 -1.60 8.85 -12.48
CA LEU A 66 -1.83 9.09 -11.05
C LEU A 66 -0.52 8.96 -10.24
N TYR A 67 0.28 7.93 -10.54
CA TYR A 67 1.59 7.73 -9.90
C TYR A 67 2.65 8.74 -10.37
N ARG A 68 2.63 9.16 -11.65
CA ARG A 68 3.51 10.23 -12.14
C ARG A 68 3.21 11.55 -11.45
N GLN A 69 1.93 11.88 -11.26
CA GLN A 69 1.50 13.06 -10.51
C GLN A 69 2.01 13.03 -9.07
N TYR A 70 2.01 11.87 -8.40
CA TYR A 70 2.61 11.69 -7.08
C TYR A 70 4.10 12.05 -7.05
N LEU A 71 4.87 11.56 -8.02
CA LEU A 71 6.31 11.81 -8.08
C LEU A 71 6.65 13.29 -8.35
N SER A 72 5.79 14.00 -9.09
CA SER A 72 6.08 15.37 -9.54
C SER A 72 5.70 16.48 -8.56
N GLN A 73 4.83 16.25 -7.57
CA GLN A 73 4.33 17.34 -6.70
C GLN A 73 4.35 16.99 -5.20
N PRO A 74 4.91 17.86 -4.34
CA PRO A 74 4.95 17.63 -2.89
C PRO A 74 3.57 17.45 -2.24
N TYR A 75 2.58 18.25 -2.64
CA TYR A 75 1.20 18.19 -2.10
C TYR A 75 0.51 16.85 -2.40
N ASN A 76 0.87 16.20 -3.51
CA ASN A 76 0.34 14.88 -3.83
C ASN A 76 0.87 13.80 -2.86
N ARG A 77 1.90 14.05 -2.05
CA ARG A 77 2.30 13.06 -1.04
C ARG A 77 1.22 12.91 0.04
N ASP A 78 0.54 13.99 0.39
CA ASP A 78 -0.48 13.99 1.45
C ASP A 78 -1.70 13.14 1.08
N ILE A 79 -2.10 13.11 -0.20
CA ILE A 79 -3.21 12.24 -0.61
C ILE A 79 -2.83 10.76 -0.57
N PHE A 80 -1.59 10.41 -0.94
CA PHE A 80 -1.16 9.02 -0.89
C PHE A 80 -0.91 8.52 0.52
N THR A 81 -0.58 9.40 1.49
CA THR A 81 -0.52 9.02 2.90
C THR A 81 -1.89 8.76 3.51
N ILE A 82 -2.96 9.35 2.95
CA ILE A 82 -4.36 9.04 3.32
C ILE A 82 -4.84 7.78 2.59
N LEU A 83 -4.44 7.60 1.33
CA LEU A 83 -4.81 6.44 0.50
C LEU A 83 -4.17 5.14 0.98
N ILE A 84 -2.93 5.20 1.52
CA ILE A 84 -2.12 4.04 1.85
C ILE A 84 -1.82 4.02 3.35
N GLU A 85 -2.43 3.08 4.06
CA GLU A 85 -2.15 2.82 5.46
C GLU A 85 -1.02 1.78 5.58
N GLN A 86 0.05 2.14 6.31
CA GLN A 86 1.09 1.19 6.69
C GLN A 86 0.67 0.40 7.93
N GLN A 87 0.71 -0.93 7.84
CA GLN A 87 0.48 -1.84 8.96
C GLN A 87 1.79 -2.52 9.32
N ARG A 88 2.24 -2.32 10.56
CA ARG A 88 3.42 -2.96 11.11
C ARG A 88 3.03 -4.26 11.82
N HIS A 89 3.70 -5.34 11.45
CA HIS A 89 3.59 -6.65 12.08
C HIS A 89 4.84 -6.94 12.88
N ILE A 90 4.68 -7.63 14.00
CA ILE A 90 5.78 -8.03 14.87
C ILE A 90 5.98 -9.53 14.72
N ASP A 91 7.18 -9.93 14.32
CA ASP A 91 7.63 -11.32 14.39
C ASP A 91 7.87 -11.67 15.87
N GLN A 92 6.90 -12.36 16.46
CA GLN A 92 6.94 -12.73 17.88
C GLN A 92 8.07 -13.71 18.17
N GLU A 93 8.38 -14.62 17.23
CA GLU A 93 9.44 -15.60 17.40
C GLU A 93 10.80 -14.92 17.37
N ALA A 94 11.06 -14.07 16.37
CA ALA A 94 12.27 -13.27 16.30
C ALA A 94 12.38 -12.33 17.52
N GLN A 95 11.30 -11.66 17.92
CA GLN A 95 11.33 -10.80 19.11
C GLN A 95 11.69 -11.59 20.38
N GLN A 96 11.15 -12.79 20.54
CA GLN A 96 11.44 -13.64 21.68
C GLN A 96 12.89 -14.15 21.64
N MET A 97 13.36 -14.61 20.48
CA MET A 97 14.76 -15.04 20.27
C MET A 97 15.75 -13.91 20.59
N ALA A 98 15.46 -12.66 20.22
CA ALA A 98 16.32 -11.53 20.56
C ALA A 98 16.37 -11.28 22.07
N LYS A 99 15.22 -11.31 22.76
CA LYS A 99 15.12 -11.15 24.21
C LYS A 99 15.88 -12.26 24.95
N ASP A 100 15.66 -13.51 24.57
CA ASP A 100 16.30 -14.68 25.18
C ASP A 100 17.80 -14.70 24.91
N GLY A 101 18.21 -14.34 23.68
CA GLY A 101 19.61 -14.17 23.30
C GLY A 101 20.33 -13.15 24.18
N ILE A 102 19.74 -11.96 24.37
CA ILE A 102 20.30 -10.91 25.24
C ILE A 102 20.39 -11.38 26.69
N LEU A 103 19.33 -12.01 27.21
CA LEU A 103 19.30 -12.52 28.59
C LEU A 103 20.38 -13.59 28.81
N TYR A 104 20.47 -14.56 27.90
CA TYR A 104 21.44 -15.66 27.94
C TYR A 104 22.88 -15.13 27.96
N HIS A 105 23.23 -14.25 27.03
CA HIS A 105 24.58 -13.69 26.95
C HIS A 105 24.91 -12.78 28.15
N THR A 106 23.92 -12.08 28.70
CA THR A 106 24.09 -11.28 29.93
C THR A 106 24.36 -12.18 31.14
N LYS A 107 23.69 -13.34 31.24
CA LYS A 107 23.96 -14.34 32.28
C LYS A 107 25.40 -14.89 32.17
N ILE A 108 25.86 -15.19 30.96
CA ILE A 108 27.24 -15.65 30.71
C ILE A 108 28.26 -14.61 31.19
N VAL A 109 28.13 -13.34 30.81
CA VAL A 109 29.09 -12.30 31.21
C VAL A 109 29.10 -12.11 32.73
N LYS A 110 27.93 -12.12 33.38
CA LYS A 110 27.85 -12.05 34.85
C LYS A 110 28.58 -13.22 35.51
N PHE A 111 28.38 -14.45 35.01
CA PHE A 111 29.07 -15.63 35.50
C PHE A 111 30.59 -15.53 35.33
N LEU A 112 31.05 -15.11 34.15
CA LEU A 112 32.49 -14.90 33.87
C LEU A 112 33.11 -13.81 34.75
N ALA A 113 32.38 -12.74 35.06
CA ALA A 113 32.83 -11.68 35.96
C ALA A 113 33.03 -12.20 37.39
N VAL A 114 32.15 -13.09 37.88
CA VAL A 114 32.32 -13.76 39.19
C VAL A 114 33.55 -14.65 39.18
N LEU A 115 33.76 -15.47 38.14
CA LEU A 115 34.96 -16.29 38.01
C LEU A 115 36.24 -15.44 38.00
N MET A 116 36.25 -14.34 37.26
CA MET A 116 37.38 -13.40 37.24
C MET A 116 37.65 -12.85 38.65
N LEU A 117 36.61 -12.42 39.38
CA LEU A 117 36.75 -11.92 40.75
C LEU A 117 37.36 -12.97 41.68
N THR A 118 36.91 -14.23 41.58
CA THR A 118 37.50 -15.33 42.37
C THR A 118 38.96 -15.59 42.00
N SER A 119 39.32 -15.54 40.72
CA SER A 119 40.71 -15.71 40.29
C SER A 119 41.64 -14.60 40.81
N LEU A 120 41.13 -13.36 40.90
CA LEU A 120 41.87 -12.22 41.44
C LEU A 120 42.15 -12.39 42.94
N LEU A 121 41.20 -12.93 43.70
CA LEU A 121 41.38 -13.25 45.12
C LEU A 121 42.43 -14.36 45.34
N CYS A 122 42.57 -15.31 44.39
CA CYS A 122 43.56 -16.39 44.43
C CYS A 122 44.92 -16.03 43.83
N TYR A 123 45.07 -14.84 43.24
CA TYR A 123 46.30 -14.36 42.58
C TYR A 123 47.61 -14.55 43.39
N PRO A 124 47.69 -14.32 44.71
CA PRO A 124 48.95 -14.47 45.46
C PRO A 124 49.48 -15.92 45.52
N VAL A 125 48.68 -16.91 45.15
CA VAL A 125 49.04 -18.34 45.17
C VAL A 125 49.46 -18.85 43.78
N ILE A 126 49.23 -18.06 42.72
CA ILE A 126 49.37 -18.49 41.32
C ILE A 126 50.64 -17.90 40.70
N PRO A 127 51.40 -18.66 39.88
CA PRO A 127 52.55 -18.12 39.15
C PRO A 127 52.18 -16.91 38.26
N LYS A 128 52.97 -15.83 38.34
CA LYS A 128 52.73 -14.55 37.64
C LYS A 128 52.34 -14.64 36.14
N PRO A 129 52.98 -15.45 35.28
CA PRO A 129 52.61 -15.47 33.86
C PRO A 129 51.22 -16.07 33.59
N LEU A 130 50.72 -16.95 34.48
CA LEU A 130 49.37 -17.49 34.37
C LEU A 130 48.29 -16.48 34.79
N GLY A 131 48.65 -15.48 35.60
CA GLY A 131 47.71 -14.52 36.16
C GLY A 131 47.14 -13.49 35.15
N LEU A 132 47.83 -13.25 34.02
CA LEU A 132 47.39 -12.28 33.01
C LEU A 132 46.50 -12.89 31.91
N LEU A 133 46.59 -14.20 31.68
CA LEU A 133 45.86 -14.92 30.63
C LEU A 133 44.31 -14.83 30.75
N PRO A 134 43.71 -14.86 31.96
CA PRO A 134 42.27 -14.65 32.14
C PRO A 134 41.76 -13.28 31.68
N PHE A 135 42.60 -12.23 31.77
CA PHE A 135 42.22 -10.88 31.34
C PHE A 135 42.09 -10.80 29.81
N PHE A 136 43.00 -11.45 29.07
CA PHE A 136 42.92 -11.53 27.61
C PHE A 136 41.72 -12.36 27.14
N ILE A 137 41.45 -13.49 27.81
CA ILE A 137 40.25 -14.30 27.53
C ILE A 137 38.98 -13.49 27.81
N LEU A 138 38.91 -12.78 28.94
CA LEU A 138 37.75 -11.95 29.26
C LEU A 138 37.56 -10.81 28.26
N ALA A 139 38.64 -10.13 27.86
CA ALA A 139 38.56 -9.08 26.86
C ALA A 139 38.00 -9.63 25.53
N LEU A 140 38.47 -10.80 25.08
CA LEU A 140 37.93 -11.47 23.89
C LEU A 140 36.45 -11.83 24.04
N LEU A 141 36.05 -12.37 25.19
CA LEU A 141 34.65 -12.73 25.48
C LEU A 141 33.74 -11.50 25.55
N LEU A 142 34.22 -10.36 26.07
CA LEU A 142 33.50 -9.10 26.03
C LEU A 142 33.29 -8.61 24.60
N VAL A 143 34.30 -8.74 23.72
CA VAL A 143 34.12 -8.41 22.29
C VAL A 143 33.04 -9.29 21.66
N ILE A 144 33.04 -10.60 21.92
CA ILE A 144 32.01 -11.53 21.42
C ILE A 144 30.63 -11.15 21.97
N PHE A 145 30.55 -10.82 23.27
CA PHE A 145 29.33 -10.39 23.92
C PHE A 145 28.75 -9.13 23.24
N PHE A 146 29.55 -8.07 23.07
CA PHE A 146 29.08 -6.85 22.42
C PHE A 146 28.64 -7.10 20.97
N LYS A 147 29.34 -7.99 20.23
CA LYS A 147 28.90 -8.43 18.89
C LYS A 147 27.54 -9.14 18.93
N LYS A 148 27.33 -10.05 19.87
CA LYS A 148 26.05 -10.78 20.03
C LYS A 148 24.91 -9.88 20.46
N ILE A 149 25.13 -8.99 21.43
CA ILE A 149 24.14 -8.00 21.84
C ILE A 149 23.78 -7.08 20.68
N LYS A 150 24.77 -6.60 19.92
CA LYS A 150 24.51 -5.81 18.71
C LYS A 150 23.69 -6.59 17.69
N HIS A 151 24.02 -7.86 17.46
CA HIS A 151 23.27 -8.73 16.56
C HIS A 151 21.80 -8.87 16.97
N TYR A 152 21.50 -9.18 18.25
CA TYR A 152 20.12 -9.29 18.72
C TYR A 152 19.36 -7.97 18.67
N LYS A 153 20.03 -6.83 18.93
CA LYS A 153 19.45 -5.50 18.80
C LYS A 153 19.15 -5.08 17.36
N GLN A 154 19.82 -5.69 16.39
CA GLN A 154 19.68 -5.41 14.95
C GLN A 154 18.92 -6.53 14.22
N MET A 155 18.37 -7.48 14.96
CA MET A 155 17.63 -8.58 14.38
C MET A 155 16.28 -8.06 13.87
N PRO A 156 15.89 -8.36 12.62
CA PRO A 156 14.62 -7.90 12.09
C PRO A 156 13.47 -8.55 12.87
N ILE A 157 12.66 -7.73 13.53
CA ILE A 157 11.46 -8.14 14.26
C ILE A 157 10.19 -7.49 13.72
N TYR A 158 10.33 -6.50 12.83
CA TYR A 158 9.22 -5.84 12.18
C TYR A 158 9.14 -6.21 10.71
N SER A 159 7.92 -6.44 10.25
CA SER A 159 7.57 -6.48 8.84
C SER A 159 6.41 -5.54 8.57
N TYR A 160 6.27 -5.08 7.34
CA TYR A 160 5.33 -4.03 6.97
C TYR A 160 4.45 -4.50 5.81
N THR A 161 3.16 -4.23 5.91
CA THR A 161 2.21 -4.40 4.81
C THR A 161 1.45 -3.11 4.59
N TYR A 162 0.88 -2.93 3.41
CA TYR A 162 0.17 -1.72 3.05
C TYR A 162 -1.27 -2.05 2.68
N LYS A 163 -2.20 -1.22 3.15
CA LYS A 163 -3.62 -1.34 2.83
C LYS A 163 -4.15 -0.01 2.31
N SER A 164 -5.25 -0.09 1.59
CA SER A 164 -5.98 1.09 1.13
C SER A 164 -7.46 0.93 1.41
N PRO A 165 -8.17 1.99 1.85
CA PRO A 165 -9.63 1.97 1.96
C PRO A 165 -10.32 1.69 0.60
N ILE A 166 -9.64 2.01 -0.50
CA ILE A 166 -10.12 1.81 -1.87
C ILE A 166 -9.39 0.61 -2.48
N LYS A 167 -10.12 -0.25 -3.20
CA LYS A 167 -9.54 -1.28 -4.07
C LYS A 167 -8.97 -0.63 -5.33
N ILE A 168 -7.75 -0.11 -5.24
CA ILE A 168 -7.09 0.61 -6.32
C ILE A 168 -6.20 -0.31 -7.17
N LYS A 169 -6.25 -0.13 -8.50
CA LYS A 169 -5.35 -0.76 -9.48
C LYS A 169 -4.82 0.30 -10.43
N ILE A 170 -3.52 0.58 -10.34
CA ILE A 170 -2.82 1.59 -11.16
C ILE A 170 -2.09 0.85 -12.28
N ILE A 171 -2.59 0.93 -13.51
CA ILE A 171 -2.04 0.21 -14.66
C ILE A 171 -0.85 0.97 -15.22
N ARG A 172 0.27 0.26 -15.46
CA ARG A 172 1.50 0.87 -16.01
C ARG A 172 1.34 1.24 -17.47
N ASP A 173 1.91 2.38 -17.85
CA ASP A 173 1.93 2.81 -19.24
C ASP A 173 3.16 2.23 -19.96
N GLU A 174 3.06 1.03 -20.55
CA GLU A 174 4.10 0.49 -21.44
C GLU A 174 3.78 0.83 -22.90
N GLN A 175 4.71 1.54 -23.56
CA GLN A 175 4.60 1.99 -24.96
C GLN A 175 4.20 0.89 -25.96
N THR A 176 4.46 -0.38 -25.65
CA THR A 176 4.15 -1.53 -26.52
C THR A 176 2.82 -2.23 -26.21
N TYR A 177 2.20 -1.95 -25.05
CA TYR A 177 0.99 -2.65 -24.56
C TYR A 177 -0.17 -1.72 -24.18
N CYS A 178 0.00 -0.40 -24.25
CA CYS A 178 -0.99 0.59 -23.82
C CYS A 178 -2.10 0.95 -24.80
N LYS A 179 -2.72 -0.07 -25.39
CA LYS A 179 -4.04 0.10 -26.02
C LYS A 179 -5.21 0.00 -25.04
N LEU A 180 -4.99 -0.33 -23.76
CA LEU A 180 -6.00 -1.11 -23.02
C LEU A 180 -6.91 -0.38 -22.03
N MET A 181 -6.61 0.83 -21.53
CA MET A 181 -7.47 1.48 -20.52
C MET A 181 -7.71 2.97 -20.80
N HIS A 182 -8.14 3.31 -22.01
CA HIS A 182 -8.74 4.63 -22.29
C HIS A 182 -10.25 4.66 -21.97
N SER A 183 -10.79 3.57 -21.43
CA SER A 183 -12.19 3.47 -21.02
C SER A 183 -12.49 4.45 -19.89
N LYS A 184 -13.67 5.09 -19.98
CA LYS A 184 -14.27 5.81 -18.86
C LYS A 184 -15.59 5.12 -18.54
N ILE A 185 -15.56 4.32 -17.49
CA ILE A 185 -16.68 3.49 -17.06
C ILE A 185 -16.90 3.78 -15.58
N TYR A 186 -18.16 4.00 -15.21
CA TYR A 186 -18.56 4.24 -13.83
C TYR A 186 -19.76 3.36 -13.55
N VAL A 187 -19.72 2.58 -12.48
CA VAL A 187 -20.85 1.79 -12.00
C VAL A 187 -21.15 2.21 -10.58
N ILE A 188 -22.41 2.55 -10.31
CA ILE A 188 -22.88 3.04 -9.03
C ILE A 188 -23.94 2.06 -8.53
N ASP A 189 -23.70 1.51 -7.34
CA ASP A 189 -24.59 0.60 -6.60
C ASP A 189 -25.09 -0.61 -7.42
N ASP A 190 -24.37 -0.98 -8.48
CA ASP A 190 -24.77 -2.00 -9.47
C ASP A 190 -26.17 -1.78 -10.08
N ILE A 191 -26.67 -0.53 -10.07
CA ILE A 191 -27.99 -0.12 -10.60
C ILE A 191 -27.92 1.02 -11.62
N ILE A 192 -26.78 1.70 -11.72
CA ILE A 192 -26.56 2.73 -12.74
C ILE A 192 -25.15 2.55 -13.29
N ALA A 193 -25.00 2.59 -14.62
CA ALA A 193 -23.70 2.69 -15.25
C ALA A 193 -23.59 3.96 -16.10
N TYR A 194 -22.38 4.51 -16.19
CA TYR A 194 -22.04 5.58 -17.13
C TYR A 194 -20.84 5.17 -17.96
N ILE A 195 -20.93 5.43 -19.27
CA ILE A 195 -19.83 5.24 -20.22
C ILE A 195 -19.72 6.44 -21.15
N GLY A 196 -18.52 6.78 -21.61
CA GLY A 196 -18.34 7.87 -22.56
C GLY A 196 -16.93 8.44 -22.60
N SER A 197 -16.84 9.73 -22.92
CA SER A 197 -15.57 10.47 -23.03
C SER A 197 -15.13 11.16 -21.73
N VAL A 198 -16.02 11.26 -20.74
CA VAL A 198 -15.80 11.96 -19.47
C VAL A 198 -14.75 11.26 -18.60
N ASN A 199 -13.54 11.80 -18.52
CA ASN A 199 -12.54 11.41 -17.51
C ASN A 199 -12.98 11.80 -16.10
N PHE A 200 -12.41 11.15 -15.08
CA PHE A 200 -12.73 11.41 -13.67
C PHE A 200 -12.02 12.65 -13.14
N THR A 201 -12.25 13.79 -13.80
CA THR A 201 -11.60 15.07 -13.53
C THR A 201 -12.60 16.21 -13.50
N TYR A 202 -12.31 17.26 -12.71
CA TYR A 202 -13.17 18.44 -12.63
C TYR A 202 -13.45 19.06 -14.01
N ARG A 203 -12.43 19.18 -14.86
CA ARG A 203 -12.59 19.75 -16.21
C ARG A 203 -13.54 18.93 -17.07
N ALA A 204 -13.41 17.61 -17.08
CA ALA A 204 -14.31 16.74 -17.84
C ALA A 204 -15.75 16.78 -17.28
N PHE A 205 -15.90 16.97 -15.97
CA PHE A 205 -17.23 17.02 -15.34
C PHE A 205 -17.96 18.33 -15.65
N GLU A 206 -17.26 19.47 -15.68
CA GLU A 206 -17.88 20.80 -15.64
C GLU A 206 -17.59 21.70 -16.86
N GLN A 207 -16.46 21.49 -17.55
CA GLN A 207 -15.92 22.47 -18.51
C GLN A 207 -15.82 21.93 -19.93
N ASN A 208 -15.34 20.71 -20.11
CA ASN A 208 -15.14 20.12 -21.41
C ASN A 208 -16.50 19.84 -22.09
N TYR A 209 -16.49 19.88 -23.42
CA TYR A 209 -17.59 19.36 -24.21
C TYR A 209 -17.43 17.84 -24.30
N GLU A 210 -18.27 17.10 -23.60
CA GLU A 210 -18.16 15.65 -23.46
C GLU A 210 -19.45 14.96 -23.92
N THR A 211 -19.36 13.66 -24.17
CA THR A 211 -20.52 12.79 -24.37
C THR A 211 -20.48 11.67 -23.34
N ILE A 212 -21.60 11.45 -22.66
CA ILE A 212 -21.75 10.38 -21.69
C ILE A 212 -23.14 9.76 -21.79
N VAL A 213 -23.18 8.45 -21.73
CA VAL A 213 -24.41 7.66 -21.73
C VAL A 213 -24.63 7.14 -20.32
N LYS A 214 -25.77 7.48 -19.73
CA LYS A 214 -26.28 6.84 -18.51
C LYS A 214 -27.08 5.62 -18.92
N ILE A 215 -26.79 4.49 -18.31
CA ILE A 215 -27.43 3.20 -18.54
C ILE A 215 -28.17 2.83 -17.25
N ILE A 216 -29.44 2.46 -17.39
CA ILE A 216 -30.34 2.05 -16.28
C ILE A 216 -30.85 0.61 -16.50
N ASP A 217 -30.45 -0.02 -17.61
CA ASP A 217 -30.77 -1.41 -17.93
C ASP A 217 -29.96 -2.39 -17.06
N ASN A 218 -30.64 -3.14 -16.19
CA ASN A 218 -30.01 -4.06 -15.24
C ASN A 218 -29.13 -5.14 -15.92
N SER A 219 -29.52 -5.63 -17.10
CA SER A 219 -28.73 -6.65 -17.81
C SER A 219 -27.41 -6.03 -18.28
N ALA A 220 -27.48 -4.86 -18.91
CA ALA A 220 -26.30 -4.13 -19.34
C ALA A 220 -25.38 -3.74 -18.17
N ILE A 221 -25.96 -3.28 -17.06
CA ILE A 221 -25.20 -2.91 -15.86
C ILE A 221 -24.48 -4.12 -15.28
N THR A 222 -25.14 -5.28 -15.22
CA THR A 222 -24.53 -6.53 -14.73
C THR A 222 -23.31 -6.91 -15.57
N ASP A 223 -23.44 -6.86 -16.90
CA ASP A 223 -22.34 -7.19 -17.82
C ASP A 223 -21.19 -6.18 -17.70
N ILE A 224 -21.49 -4.88 -17.63
CA ILE A 224 -20.49 -3.82 -17.47
C ILE A 224 -19.78 -3.96 -16.12
N SER A 225 -20.53 -4.18 -15.04
CA SER A 225 -19.99 -4.34 -13.69
C SER A 225 -19.07 -5.55 -13.59
N SER A 226 -19.48 -6.68 -14.20
CA SER A 226 -18.68 -7.90 -14.29
C SER A 226 -17.40 -7.68 -15.08
N GLU A 227 -17.45 -6.88 -16.15
CA GLU A 227 -16.25 -6.52 -16.91
C GLU A 227 -15.28 -5.67 -16.09
N VAL A 228 -15.77 -4.71 -15.28
CA VAL A 228 -14.91 -3.93 -14.37
C VAL A 228 -14.25 -4.86 -13.33
N ASP A 229 -14.99 -5.79 -12.75
CA ASP A 229 -14.44 -6.76 -11.81
C ASP A 229 -13.40 -7.67 -12.47
N ARG A 230 -13.66 -8.11 -13.71
CA ARG A 230 -12.69 -8.88 -14.50
C ARG A 230 -11.41 -8.09 -14.72
N LEU A 231 -11.53 -6.83 -15.14
CA LEU A 231 -10.38 -5.93 -15.37
C LEU A 231 -9.58 -5.68 -14.09
N TYR A 232 -10.25 -5.57 -12.94
CA TYR A 232 -9.59 -5.45 -11.64
C TYR A 232 -8.80 -6.71 -11.30
N ASN A 233 -9.34 -7.89 -11.56
CA ASN A 233 -8.70 -9.17 -11.23
C ASN A 233 -7.71 -9.67 -12.30
N GLU A 234 -7.71 -9.08 -13.50
CA GLU A 234 -6.86 -9.50 -14.62
C GLU A 234 -5.37 -9.38 -14.30
N THR A 235 -4.62 -10.47 -14.45
CA THR A 235 -3.18 -10.51 -14.12
C THR A 235 -2.28 -10.17 -15.30
N GLN A 236 -2.83 -10.13 -16.53
CA GLN A 236 -2.06 -9.80 -17.73
C GLN A 236 -1.57 -8.35 -17.75
N PHE A 237 -2.29 -7.44 -17.09
CA PHE A 237 -1.86 -6.04 -17.00
C PHE A 237 -0.76 -5.88 -15.96
N LYS A 238 0.37 -5.29 -16.37
CA LYS A 238 1.33 -4.77 -15.41
C LYS A 238 0.71 -3.60 -14.66
N TYR A 239 0.82 -3.63 -13.33
CA TYR A 239 0.31 -2.57 -12.46
C TYR A 239 1.38 -2.12 -11.47
N ILE A 240 1.12 -1.00 -10.81
CA ILE A 240 1.90 -0.49 -9.69
C ILE A 240 1.20 -0.95 -8.42
N ASP A 241 1.88 -1.81 -7.68
CA ASP A 241 1.41 -2.28 -6.38
C ASP A 241 1.49 -1.16 -5.35
N ILE A 242 0.46 -1.01 -4.52
CA ILE A 242 0.40 0.03 -3.49
C ILE A 242 1.56 -0.08 -2.49
N SER A 243 2.13 -1.27 -2.29
CA SER A 243 3.32 -1.48 -1.43
C SER A 243 4.58 -0.81 -1.99
N VAL A 244 4.68 -0.61 -3.30
CA VAL A 244 5.79 0.14 -3.91
C VAL A 244 5.71 1.60 -3.49
N ILE A 245 4.51 2.17 -3.55
CA ILE A 245 4.25 3.55 -3.15
C ILE A 245 4.41 3.68 -1.62
N GLY A 246 3.81 2.77 -0.86
CA GLY A 246 3.90 2.71 0.60
C GLY A 246 5.34 2.69 1.13
N ARG A 247 6.23 1.90 0.50
CA ARG A 247 7.65 1.85 0.86
C ARG A 247 8.39 3.16 0.64
N SER A 248 7.96 3.96 -0.34
CA SER A 248 8.52 5.29 -0.57
C SER A 248 7.97 6.35 0.37
N LEU A 249 6.80 6.10 0.98
CA LEU A 249 6.10 7.03 1.87
C LEU A 249 6.53 6.88 3.33
N TYR A 250 6.70 5.65 3.79
CA TYR A 250 6.86 5.33 5.20
C TYR A 250 8.21 4.66 5.47
N PRO A 251 8.88 4.99 6.59
CA PRO A 251 10.06 4.26 7.01
C PRO A 251 9.71 2.82 7.39
N GLU A 252 10.64 1.89 7.15
CA GLU A 252 10.54 0.48 7.52
C GLU A 252 11.71 0.07 8.43
N PRO A 253 11.80 0.59 9.67
CA PRO A 253 12.85 0.15 10.59
C PRO A 253 12.66 -1.34 10.90
N ALA A 254 13.73 -2.13 10.76
CA ALA A 254 13.68 -3.57 11.00
C ALA A 254 13.56 -3.93 12.49
N TYR A 255 13.91 -3.01 13.40
CA TYR A 255 14.06 -3.24 14.84
C TYR A 255 13.60 -2.02 15.67
#